data_AF-A0A519F9Q6-F1
#
_entry.id   AF-A0A519F9Q6-F1
#
_cell.length_a   1.000
_cell.length_b   1.000
_cell.length_c   1.000
_cell.angle_alpha   90.00
_cell.angle_beta   90.00
_cell.angle_gamma   90.00
#
_symmetry.space_group_name_H-M   'P 1'
#
loop_
_entity.id
_entity.type
_entity.pdbx_description
1 polymer ?
#
loop_
_entity_poly.entity_id
_entity_poly.type
_entity_poly.pdbx_seq_one_letter_code
_entity_poly.pdbx_strand_id
1 'polypeptide(L)' 'MTFQNSAVVCRAREAHHRQIAADASLPNVRAIALVAAKAWARQAEEAEEVESGFRPSLSDTDAAIALEFQREENSKNE' A
#
# COMPACT_ATOMS: atom_id res chain seq x y z
N MET A 1 5.66 -7.59 -11.14
CA MET A 1 5.31 -6.19 -11.43
C MET A 1 3.92 -5.95 -10.84
N THR A 2 3.85 -5.47 -9.61
CA THR A 2 2.58 -5.15 -8.94
C THR A 2 2.13 -3.77 -9.42
N PHE A 3 0.99 -3.71 -10.11
CA PHE A 3 0.37 -2.43 -10.45
C PHE A 3 -0.26 -1.85 -9.17
N GLN A 4 0.36 -0.82 -8.59
CA GLN A 4 -0.26 -0.03 -7.53
C GLN A 4 -1.17 1.04 -8.15
N ASN A 5 -2.38 1.17 -7.61
CA ASN A 5 -3.28 2.27 -7.95
C ASN A 5 -2.74 3.57 -7.33
N SER A 6 -3.01 4.71 -7.95
CA SER A 6 -2.66 6.01 -7.36
C SER A 6 -3.54 6.34 -6.15
N ALA A 7 -3.02 7.17 -5.25
CA ALA A 7 -3.73 7.61 -4.05
C ALA A 7 -5.11 8.21 -4.38
N VAL A 8 -5.16 9.05 -5.42
CA VAL A 8 -6.38 9.70 -5.90
C VAL A 8 -7.46 8.68 -6.30
N VAL A 9 -7.06 7.61 -7.01
CA VAL A 9 -8.01 6.56 -7.43
C VAL A 9 -8.51 5.77 -6.21
N CYS A 10 -7.62 5.43 -5.28
CA CYS A 10 -7.98 4.73 -4.06
C CYS A 10 -8.95 5.56 -3.20
N ARG A 11 -8.70 6.87 -3.02
CA ARG A 11 -9.60 7.79 -2.30
C ARG A 11 -10.97 7.93 -2.98
N ALA A 12 -11.01 8.01 -4.31
CA ALA A 12 -12.27 8.06 -5.05
C ALA A 12 -13.10 6.78 -4.85
N ARG A 13 -12.45 5.60 -4.83
CA ARG A 13 -13.13 4.33 -4.55
C ARG A 13 -13.59 4.22 -3.11
N GLU A 14 -12.79 4.66 -2.15
CA GLU A 14 -13.21 4.75 -0.74
C GLU A 14 -14.50 5.56 -0.62
N ALA A 15 -14.52 6.78 -1.16
CA ALA A 15 -15.68 7.68 -1.09
C ALA A 15 -16.93 7.05 -1.72
N HIS A 16 -16.77 6.43 -2.89
CA HIS A 16 -17.85 5.73 -3.57
C HIS A 16 -18.46 4.62 -2.70
N HIS A 17 -17.63 3.78 -2.08
CA HIS A 17 -18.13 2.71 -1.22
C HIS A 17 -18.71 3.22 0.10
N ARG A 18 -18.20 4.33 0.66
CA ARG A 18 -18.84 5.01 1.80
C ARG A 18 -20.24 5.52 1.44
N GLN A 19 -20.40 6.08 0.24
CA GLN A 19 -21.70 6.52 -0.25
C GLN A 19 -22.68 5.35 -0.41
N ILE A 20 -22.25 4.24 -1.02
CA ILE A 20 -23.07 3.01 -1.10
C ILE A 20 -23.49 2.55 0.30
N ALA A 21 -22.59 2.57 1.28
CA ALA A 21 -22.93 2.16 2.64
C ALA A 21 -23.97 3.07 3.30
N ALA A 22 -23.91 4.38 3.04
CA ALA A 22 -24.87 5.36 3.53
C ALA A 22 -26.25 5.18 2.90
N ASP A 23 -26.29 4.91 1.60
CA ASP A 23 -27.54 4.73 0.83
C ASP A 23 -28.15 3.33 1.00
N ALA A 24 -27.40 2.36 1.54
CA ALA A 24 -27.86 0.99 1.68
C ALA A 24 -28.97 0.84 2.73
N SER A 25 -30.13 0.36 2.28
CA SER A 25 -31.26 -0.05 3.12
C SER A 25 -31.05 -1.40 3.80
N LEU A 26 -30.29 -2.31 3.16
CA LEU A 26 -30.01 -3.63 3.68
C LEU A 26 -28.71 -3.65 4.51
N PRO A 27 -28.73 -4.20 5.75
CA PRO A 27 -27.56 -4.22 6.63
C PRO A 27 -26.35 -4.97 6.05
N ASN A 28 -26.57 -6.05 5.31
CA ASN A 28 -25.51 -6.84 4.67
C ASN A 28 -24.79 -6.04 3.58
N VAL A 29 -25.53 -5.29 2.76
CA VAL A 29 -24.95 -4.42 1.72
C VAL A 29 -24.11 -3.32 2.36
N ARG A 30 -24.62 -2.69 3.42
CA ARG A 30 -23.88 -1.69 4.20
C ARG A 30 -22.57 -2.26 4.75
N ALA A 31 -22.63 -3.45 5.35
CA ALA A 31 -21.44 -4.09 5.92
C ALA A 31 -20.36 -4.35 4.85
N ILE A 32 -20.74 -4.92 3.71
CA ILE A 32 -19.83 -5.20 2.59
C ILE A 32 -19.22 -3.90 2.05
N ALA A 33 -20.04 -2.87 1.85
CA ALA A 33 -19.59 -1.58 1.34
C ALA A 33 -18.60 -0.91 2.30
N LEU A 34 -18.81 -1.00 3.62
CA LEU A 34 -17.85 -0.49 4.61
C LEU A 34 -16.54 -1.27 4.63
N VAL A 35 -16.57 -2.59 4.44
CA VAL A 35 -15.35 -3.41 4.31
C VAL A 35 -14.56 -3.00 3.08
N ALA A 36 -15.23 -2.82 1.94
CA ALA A 36 -14.61 -2.34 0.72
C ALA A 36 -14.00 -0.93 0.91
N ALA A 37 -14.73 0.00 1.53
CA ALA A 37 -14.23 1.34 1.82
C ALA A 37 -12.95 1.30 2.68
N LYS A 38 -12.90 0.47 3.72
CA LYS A 38 -11.70 0.28 4.56
C LYS A 38 -10.51 -0.26 3.77
N ALA A 39 -10.75 -1.23 2.88
CA ALA A 39 -9.68 -1.78 2.03
C ALA A 39 -9.09 -0.71 1.09
N TRP A 40 -9.95 0.12 0.49
CA TRP A 40 -9.51 1.24 -0.34
C TRP A 40 -8.80 2.34 0.43
N ALA A 41 -9.23 2.63 1.66
CA ALA A 41 -8.56 3.59 2.54
C ALA A 41 -7.10 3.16 2.81
N ARG A 42 -6.88 1.88 3.14
CA ARG A 42 -5.53 1.34 3.35
C ARG A 42 -4.66 1.45 2.09
N GLN A 43 -5.21 1.11 0.91
CA GLN A 43 -4.47 1.26 -0.34
C GLN A 43 -4.18 2.72 -0.69
N ALA A 44 -5.04 3.66 -0.28
CA ALA A 44 -4.77 5.09 -0.45
C ALA A 44 -3.59 5.51 0.41
N GLU A 45 -3.53 5.10 1.67
CA GLU A 45 -2.40 5.38 2.57
C GLU A 45 -1.09 4.81 2.00
N GLU A 46 -1.08 3.55 1.56
CA GLU A 46 0.09 2.94 0.92
C GLU A 46 0.53 3.69 -0.35
N ALA A 47 -0.42 4.15 -1.16
CA ALA A 47 -0.12 4.92 -2.36
C ALA A 47 0.37 6.33 -2.03
N GLU A 48 -0.17 6.98 -0.99
CA GLU A 48 0.29 8.29 -0.50
C GLU A 48 1.72 8.22 0.03
N GLU A 49 2.07 7.16 0.75
CA GLU A 49 3.45 6.88 1.18
C GLU A 49 4.38 6.75 -0.03
N VAL A 50 4.03 5.88 -0.99
CA VAL A 50 4.85 5.69 -2.19
C VAL A 50 4.99 6.99 -3.01
N GLU A 51 3.89 7.71 -3.23
CA GLU A 51 3.85 8.95 -4.02
C GLU A 51 4.59 10.12 -3.35
N SER A 52 4.53 10.20 -2.01
CA SER A 52 5.30 11.19 -1.24
C SER A 52 6.81 10.90 -1.24
N GLY A 53 7.23 9.79 -1.85
CA GLY A 53 8.61 9.35 -1.87
C GLY A 53 9.05 8.77 -0.53
N PHE A 54 8.12 8.41 0.36
CA PHE A 54 8.41 7.60 1.53
C PHE A 54 8.96 6.26 1.03
N ARG A 55 10.27 6.13 1.07
CA ARG A 55 10.93 4.86 0.89
C ARG A 55 10.85 4.18 2.25
N PRO A 56 10.10 3.07 2.39
CA PRO A 56 10.24 2.28 3.61
C PRO A 56 11.73 2.02 3.80
N SER A 57 12.24 2.30 4.99
CA SER A 57 13.60 1.87 5.34
C SER A 57 13.70 0.40 4.96
N LEU A 58 14.68 0.06 4.11
CA LEU A 58 14.94 -1.33 3.72
C LEU A 58 14.80 -2.20 4.97
N SER A 59 14.09 -3.32 4.86
CA SER A 59 13.95 -4.20 6.02
C SER A 59 15.35 -4.57 6.52
N ASP A 60 15.50 -4.83 7.83
CA ASP A 60 16.82 -5.18 8.39
C ASP A 60 17.46 -6.36 7.62
N THR A 61 16.62 -7.26 7.09
CA THR A 61 17.01 -8.34 6.19
C THR A 61 17.59 -7.83 4.87
N ASP A 62 16.93 -6.90 4.20
CA ASP A 62 17.41 -6.33 2.93
C ASP A 62 18.73 -5.54 3.13
N ALA A 63 18.86 -4.84 4.26
CA ALA A 63 20.09 -4.15 4.63
C ALA A 63 21.25 -5.14 4.90
N ALA A 64 20.97 -6.25 5.59
CA ALA A 64 21.96 -7.30 5.85
C ALA A 64 22.42 -7.99 4.56
N ILE A 65 21.48 -8.27 3.63
CA ILE A 65 21.78 -8.84 2.32
C ILE A 65 22.68 -7.88 1.52
N ALA A 66 22.35 -6.59 1.49
CA ALA A 66 23.16 -5.59 0.78
C ALA A 66 24.60 -5.53 1.34
N LEU A 67 24.77 -5.63 2.66
CA LEU A 67 26.08 -5.68 3.31
C LEU A 67 26.88 -6.94 2.95
N GLU A 68 26.24 -8.09 2.85
CA GLU A 68 26.91 -9.35 2.45
C GLU A 68 27.47 -9.25 1.02
N PHE A 69 26.66 -8.78 0.07
CA PHE A 69 27.11 -8.56 -1.31
C PHE A 69 28.30 -7.61 -1.40
N GLN A 70 28.26 -6.51 -0.64
CA GLN A 70 29.33 -5.50 -0.65
C GLN A 70 30.64 -6.04 -0.05
N ARG A 71 30.56 -6.93 0.95
CA ARG A 71 31.72 -7.61 1.51
C ARG A 71 32.34 -8.58 0.51
N GLU A 72 31.52 -9.34 -0.21
CA GLU A 72 32.00 -10.24 -1.26
C GLU A 72 32.69 -9.51 -2.41
N GLU A 73 32.15 -8.36 -2.85
CA GLU A 73 32.79 -7.53 -3.89
C GLU A 73 34.16 -7.02 -3.44
N ASN A 74 34.26 -6.50 -2.21
CA ASN A 74 35.53 -6.02 -1.68
C ASN A 74 36.59 -7.13 -1.56
N SER A 75 36.18 -8.36 -1.19
CA SER A 75 37.09 -9.51 -1.12
C SER A 75 37.47 -10.10 -2.49
N LYS A 76 36.76 -9.78 -3.57
CA LYS A 76 37.08 -10.23 -4.94
C LYS A 76 38.02 -9.28 -5.68
N ASN A 77 38.19 -8.05 -5.17
CA ASN A 77 39.04 -7.01 -5.75
C ASN A 77 40.42 -6.88 -5.09
N GLU A 78 40.74 -7.74 -4.10
CA GLU A 78 42.09 -8.00 -3.58
C GLU A 78 42.74 -9.20 -4.27
#